data_AF-A0A9E0GWJ2-F1
#
_entry.id   AF-A0A9E0GWJ2-F1
#
_cell.length_a   1.000
_cell.length_b   1.000
_cell.length_c   1.000
_cell.angle_alpha   90.00
_cell.angle_beta   90.00
_cell.angle_gamma   90.00
#
_symmetry.space_group_name_H-M   'P 1'
#
loop_
_entity.id
_entity.type
_entity.pdbx_description
1 polymer ?
#
loop_
_entity_poly.entity_id
_entity_poly.type
_entity_poly.pdbx_seq_one_letter_code
_entity_poly.pdbx_strand_id
1 'polypeptide(L)'
;MASGIASLDKLHAAFGDLRRALDTYDAAKINAAAAVVKAATEDVRAQGAWKMDPALRQKIEALRPLIESARVRVNLASDDVRQKIALLTQSGADGMPLTYGR
;
A
#
# COMPACT_ATOMS: atom_id res chain seq x y z
N MET A 1 -10.61 11.69 -25.98
CA MET A 1 -9.44 12.23 -25.23
C MET A 1 -9.74 12.57 -23.76
N ALA A 2 -10.99 12.69 -23.31
CA ALA A 2 -11.31 13.02 -21.90
C ALA A 2 -11.18 11.85 -20.89
N SER A 3 -11.29 10.59 -21.34
CA SER A 3 -11.35 9.43 -20.44
C SER A 3 -10.01 9.14 -19.73
N GLY A 4 -8.87 9.34 -20.40
CA GLY A 4 -7.55 9.04 -19.83
C GLY A 4 -7.13 9.97 -18.68
N ILE A 5 -7.52 11.24 -18.76
CA ILE A 5 -7.21 12.24 -17.72
C ILE A 5 -8.03 11.96 -16.45
N ALA A 6 -9.32 11.65 -16.61
CA ALA A 6 -10.19 11.31 -15.48
C ALA A 6 -9.72 10.06 -14.71
N SER A 7 -9.18 9.06 -15.41
CA SER A 7 -8.62 7.86 -14.76
C SER A 7 -7.33 8.14 -14.01
N LEU A 8 -6.50 9.07 -14.50
CA LEU A 8 -5.31 9.52 -13.78
C LEU A 8 -5.64 10.32 -12.52
N ASP A 9 -6.65 11.18 -12.58
CA ASP A 9 -7.10 11.93 -11.41
C ASP A 9 -7.67 10.99 -10.34
N LYS A 10 -8.40 9.94 -10.75
CA LYS A 10 -8.85 8.86 -9.84
C LYS A 10 -7.68 8.11 -9.22
N LEU A 11 -6.64 7.79 -10.00
CA LEU A 11 -5.44 7.13 -9.49
C LEU A 11 -4.70 8.00 -8.47
N HIS A 12 -4.58 9.30 -8.75
CA HIS A 12 -3.95 10.25 -7.84
C HIS A 12 -4.73 10.38 -6.52
N ALA A 13 -6.07 10.49 -6.59
CA ALA A 13 -6.93 10.50 -5.41
C ALA A 13 -6.77 9.20 -4.57
N ALA A 14 -6.74 8.04 -5.23
CA ALA A 14 -6.56 6.75 -4.57
C ALA A 14 -5.22 6.65 -3.82
N PHE A 15 -4.13 7.17 -4.39
CA PHE A 15 -2.85 7.25 -3.68
C PHE A 15 -2.88 8.21 -2.48
N GLY A 16 -3.62 9.33 -2.59
CA GLY A 16 -3.87 10.23 -1.46
C GLY A 16 -4.63 9.55 -0.32
N ASP A 17 -5.63 8.73 -0.64
CA ASP A 17 -6.40 7.95 0.33
C ASP A 17 -5.57 6.84 0.98
N LEU A 18 -4.75 6.13 0.19
CA LEU A 18 -3.81 5.15 0.73
C LEU A 18 -2.81 5.79 1.69
N ARG A 19 -2.30 6.98 1.38
CA ARG A 19 -1.40 7.72 2.28
C ARG A 19 -2.08 8.03 3.62
N ARG A 20 -3.32 8.53 3.60
CA ARG A 20 -4.10 8.81 4.81
C ARG A 20 -4.40 7.54 5.60
N ALA A 21 -4.74 6.44 4.92
CA ALA A 21 -4.99 5.16 5.56
C ALA A 21 -3.74 4.61 6.26
N LEU A 22 -2.56 4.76 5.65
CA LEU A 22 -1.27 4.38 6.23
C LEU A 22 -0.94 5.19 7.50
N ASP A 23 -1.36 6.46 7.58
CA ASP A 23 -1.16 7.29 8.77
C ASP A 23 -2.04 6.84 9.97
N THR A 24 -3.13 6.10 9.73
CA THR A 24 -4.03 5.57 10.77
C THR A 24 -3.63 4.22 11.37
N TYR A 25 -2.61 3.53 10.84
CA TYR A 25 -2.17 2.18 11.27
C TYR A 25 -3.28 1.11 11.31
N ASP A 26 -4.39 1.34 10.63
CA ASP A 26 -5.55 0.45 10.58
C ASP A 26 -5.44 -0.48 9.36
N ALA A 27 -5.17 -1.76 9.62
CA ALA A 27 -4.94 -2.75 8.57
C ALA A 27 -6.15 -2.92 7.62
N ALA A 28 -7.39 -2.78 8.13
CA ALA A 28 -8.58 -2.89 7.31
C ALA A 28 -8.70 -1.69 6.36
N LYS A 29 -8.41 -0.48 6.85
CA LYS A 29 -8.40 0.74 6.01
C LYS A 29 -7.29 0.73 4.98
N ILE A 30 -6.09 0.25 5.34
CA ILE A 30 -4.97 0.12 4.41
C ILE A 30 -5.33 -0.86 3.28
N ASN A 31 -5.92 -2.00 3.61
CA ASN A 31 -6.28 -3.01 2.61
C ASN A 31 -7.41 -2.52 1.69
N ALA A 32 -8.41 -1.81 2.23
CA ALA A 32 -9.46 -1.18 1.44
C ALA A 32 -8.90 -0.11 0.49
N ALA A 33 -8.01 0.76 0.96
CA ALA A 33 -7.38 1.77 0.13
C ALA A 33 -6.46 1.15 -0.95
N ALA A 34 -5.75 0.07 -0.62
CA ALA A 34 -4.93 -0.66 -1.58
C ALA A 34 -5.76 -1.31 -2.71
N ALA A 35 -6.94 -1.84 -2.38
CA ALA A 35 -7.87 -2.38 -3.37
C ALA A 35 -8.37 -1.30 -4.35
N VAL A 36 -8.64 -0.09 -3.85
CA VAL A 36 -9.03 1.07 -4.68
C VAL A 36 -7.90 1.49 -5.62
N VAL A 37 -6.65 1.55 -5.12
CA VAL A 37 -5.47 1.85 -5.95
C VAL A 37 -5.28 0.78 -7.04
N LYS A 38 -5.48 -0.50 -6.72
CA LYS A 38 -5.39 -1.59 -7.69
C LYS A 38 -6.42 -1.42 -8.82
N ALA A 39 -7.69 -1.18 -8.47
CA ALA A 39 -8.75 -0.97 -9.45
C ALA A 39 -8.46 0.25 -10.36
N ALA A 40 -8.05 1.38 -9.78
CA ALA A 40 -7.68 2.56 -10.55
C ALA A 40 -6.47 2.32 -11.48
N THR A 41 -5.51 1.50 -11.05
CA THR A 41 -4.35 1.12 -11.87
C THR A 41 -4.75 0.21 -13.03
N GLU A 42 -5.68 -0.73 -12.80
CA GLU A 42 -6.22 -1.60 -13.84
C GLU A 42 -7.02 -0.82 -14.88
N ASP A 43 -7.82 0.17 -14.46
CA ASP A 43 -8.55 1.08 -15.36
C ASP A 43 -7.59 1.89 -16.25
N VAL A 44 -6.53 2.47 -15.67
CA VAL A 44 -5.50 3.20 -16.43
C VAL A 44 -4.75 2.27 -17.38
N ARG A 45 -4.46 1.03 -16.95
CA ARG A 45 -3.82 0.02 -17.80
C ARG A 45 -4.72 -0.38 -18.98
N ALA A 46 -6.00 -0.61 -18.73
CA ALA A 46 -6.99 -1.02 -19.73
C ALA A 46 -7.21 0.05 -20.81
N GLN A 47 -7.08 1.34 -20.47
CA GLN A 47 -7.22 2.42 -21.43
C GLN A 47 -6.16 2.42 -22.54
N GLY A 48 -4.95 1.90 -22.30
CA GLY A 48 -3.90 1.66 -23.31
C GLY A 48 -3.33 2.88 -24.06
N ALA A 49 -4.05 4.01 -24.09
CA ALA A 49 -3.76 5.21 -24.87
C ALA A 49 -2.58 6.03 -24.32
N TRP A 50 -2.20 5.82 -23.06
CA TRP A 50 -1.09 6.51 -22.39
C TRP A 50 0.30 6.15 -22.94
N LYS A 51 0.43 5.05 -23.69
CA LYS A 51 1.68 4.69 -24.37
C LYS A 51 1.98 5.60 -25.57
N MET A 52 0.94 6.18 -26.18
CA MET A 52 1.04 7.00 -27.38
C MET A 52 1.02 8.50 -27.07
N ASP A 53 0.54 8.91 -25.89
CA ASP A 53 0.45 10.31 -25.48
C ASP A 53 1.59 10.69 -24.50
N PRO A 54 2.55 11.54 -24.91
CA PRO A 54 3.66 11.97 -24.07
C PRO A 54 3.22 12.78 -22.84
N ALA A 55 2.08 13.49 -22.88
CA ALA A 55 1.58 14.25 -21.73
C ALA A 55 1.04 13.32 -20.63
N LEU A 56 0.35 12.23 -21.02
CA LEU A 56 -0.07 11.19 -20.08
C LEU A 56 1.12 10.45 -19.49
N ARG A 57 2.14 10.17 -20.30
CA ARG A 57 3.38 9.53 -19.83
C ARG A 57 4.10 10.36 -18.78
N GLN A 58 4.20 11.68 -18.97
CA GLN A 58 4.79 12.58 -17.97
C GLN A 58 4.03 12.58 -16.64
N LYS A 59 2.69 12.58 -16.69
CA LYS A 59 1.86 12.48 -15.47
C LYS A 59 2.02 11.15 -14.75
N ILE A 60 2.10 10.04 -15.47
CA ILE A 60 2.38 8.72 -14.87
C ILE A 60 3.76 8.72 -14.22
N GLU A 61 4.76 9.29 -14.87
CA GLU A 61 6.11 9.38 -14.30
C GLU A 61 6.14 10.25 -13.03
N ALA A 62 5.33 11.32 -12.97
CA ALA A 62 5.15 12.13 -11.78
C ALA A 62 4.48 11.37 -10.61
N LEU A 63 3.74 10.28 -10.88
CA LEU A 63 3.16 9.41 -9.85
C LEU A 63 4.17 8.40 -9.28
N ARG A 64 5.30 8.16 -9.95
CA ARG A 64 6.36 7.23 -9.50
C ARG A 64 6.83 7.50 -8.05
N PRO A 65 7.17 8.73 -7.62
CA PRO A 65 7.59 8.97 -6.24
C PRO A 65 6.50 8.66 -5.21
N LEU A 66 5.21 8.84 -5.54
CA LEU A 66 4.10 8.46 -4.64
C LEU A 66 3.99 6.94 -4.48
N ILE A 67 4.16 6.19 -5.58
CA ILE A 67 4.17 4.72 -5.57
C ILE A 67 5.32 4.20 -4.71
N GLU A 68 6.52 4.74 -4.90
CA GLU A 68 7.69 4.32 -4.12
C GLU A 68 7.54 4.68 -2.63
N SER A 69 6.98 5.84 -2.31
CA SER A 69 6.68 6.21 -0.91
C SER A 69 5.69 5.22 -0.27
N ALA A 70 4.63 4.83 -0.99
CA ALA A 70 3.67 3.85 -0.52
C ALA A 70 4.33 2.47 -0.30
N ARG A 71 5.18 2.00 -1.23
CA ARG A 71 5.94 0.75 -1.08
C ARG A 71 6.81 0.73 0.16
N VAL A 72 7.59 1.79 0.39
CA VAL A 72 8.47 1.90 1.56
C VAL A 72 7.67 1.84 2.86
N ARG A 73 6.54 2.55 2.93
CA ARG A 73 5.68 2.56 4.12
C ARG A 73 5.04 1.19 4.39
N VAL A 74 4.60 0.49 3.35
CA VAL A 74 4.03 -0.87 3.47
C VAL A 74 5.09 -1.86 3.95
N ASN A 75 6.31 -1.78 3.43
CA ASN A 75 7.42 -2.63 3.88
C ASN A 75 7.74 -2.37 5.35
N LEU A 76 7.85 -1.10 5.75
CA LEU A 76 8.09 -0.73 7.15
C LEU A 76 7.00 -1.25 8.09
N ALA A 77 5.72 -1.07 7.73
CA ALA A 77 4.61 -1.58 8.52
C ALA A 77 4.63 -3.13 8.62
N SER A 78 5.01 -3.80 7.54
CA SER A 78 5.15 -5.27 7.54
C SER A 78 6.29 -5.74 8.44
N ASP A 79 7.40 -5.01 8.46
CA ASP A 79 8.57 -5.33 9.29
C ASP A 79 8.27 -5.08 10.77
N ASP A 80 7.57 -4.00 11.13
CA ASP A 80 7.11 -3.74 12.51
C ASP A 80 6.21 -4.86 13.03
N VAL A 81 5.26 -5.33 12.21
CA VAL A 81 4.38 -6.45 12.57
C VAL A 81 5.19 -7.74 12.74
N ARG A 82 6.15 -8.04 11.84
CA ARG A 82 7.03 -9.21 12.00
C ARG A 82 7.84 -9.14 13.29
N GLN A 83 8.37 -7.97 13.63
CA GLN A 83 9.15 -7.78 14.86
C GLN A 83 8.28 -8.01 16.09
N LYS A 84 7.06 -7.47 16.12
CA LYS A 84 6.10 -7.70 17.22
C LYS A 84 5.74 -9.18 17.38
N ILE A 85 5.52 -9.91 16.27
CA ILE A 85 5.25 -11.35 16.31
C ILE A 85 6.47 -12.12 16.84
N ALA A 86 7.68 -11.77 16.41
CA ALA A 86 8.90 -12.41 16.88
C ALA A 86 9.12 -12.19 18.38
N LEU A 87 8.88 -10.97 18.88
CA LEU A 87 8.92 -10.66 20.31
C LEU A 87 7.87 -11.44 21.09
N LEU A 88 6.62 -11.49 20.59
CA LEU A 88 5.55 -12.28 21.23
C LEU A 88 5.89 -13.77 21.30
N THR A 89 6.54 -14.30 20.27
CA THR A 89 6.99 -15.70 20.23
C THR A 89 8.12 -15.96 21.23
N GLN A 90 9.08 -15.02 21.38
CA GLN A 90 10.11 -15.09 22.43
C GLN A 90 9.50 -15.02 23.83
N SER A 91 8.58 -14.09 24.09
CA SER A 91 7.91 -13.98 25.40
C SER A 91 6.93 -15.12 25.69
N GLY A 92 6.31 -15.69 24.66
CA GLY A 92 5.44 -16.87 24.77
C GLY A 92 6.22 -18.15 25.07
N ALA A 93 7.50 -18.20 24.72
CA ALA A 93 8.42 -19.26 25.13
C ALA A 93 8.87 -19.14 26.60
N ASP A 94 8.89 -17.92 27.16
CA ASP A 94 9.23 -17.66 28.58
C ASP A 94 8.03 -17.81 29.54
N GLY A 95 6.80 -17.87 29.01
CA GLY A 95 5.56 -17.96 29.80
C GLY A 95 5.23 -19.35 30.36
N MET A 96 6.07 -20.36 30.15
CA MET A 96 5.86 -21.70 30.69
C MET A 96 6.77 -21.89 31.91
N PRO A 97 6.29 -21.64 33.15
CA PRO A 97 7.05 -21.99 34.33
C PRO A 97 7.23 -23.51 34.32
N LEU A 98 8.49 -23.96 34.22
CA LEU A 98 8.92 -25.33 34.51
C LEU A 98 8.72 -25.61 36.01
N THR A 99 7.50 -25.52 36.50
CA THR A 99 7.15 -25.86 37.87
C THR A 99 6.65 -27.29 37.93
N TYR A 100 7.59 -28.16 38.27
CA TYR A 100 7.47 -29.41 39.03
C TYR A 100 6.65 -30.56 38.44
N GLY A 101 7.36 -31.51 37.83
CA GLY A 101 7.08 -32.94 37.98
C GLY A 101 8.23 -33.58 38.74
N ARG A 102 8.12 -33.59 40.08
CA ARG A 102 8.96 -34.42 40.95
C ARG A 102 8.28 -35.77 41.14
#